data_AF-A0A8H5CGD1-F1
#
_entry.id   AF-A0A8H5CGD1-F1
#
_cell.length_a   1.000
_cell.length_b   1.000
_cell.length_c   1.000
_cell.angle_alpha   90.00
_cell.angle_beta   90.00
_cell.angle_gamma   90.00
#
_symmetry.space_group_name_H-M   'P 1'
#
loop_
_entity.id
_entity.type
_entity.pdbx_description
1 polymer ?
#
loop_
_entity_poly.entity_id
_entity_poly.type
_entity_poly.pdbx_seq_one_letter_code
_entity_poly.pdbx_strand_id
1 'polypeptide(L)'
;MAFPSSKHYNYLPVSVLEETESSPRPRSDLEAPPKYSHVEEVDELDYAATRPAKRPESWKKAAALILIVGAVLYLAVSGFRNTFERIGSMRCSGHKLPNSFTLPSGDRIPSVALGVWLAEKGKVGEAVKLSKMDTDTSTALGHTGHNEAEVGEALRESGIPRKEVWITSKLWNAFHAPGDIEPVLDESLSKLGTDYVDLYLIHWPVAFKKDTDNEVDWNLTDNPYPTWQKLEELVEKGKIRNIGISNFNIRRIQNLTSNPLKVRPAVNQVELSYWNPQPELVKWSKENGLLLEAYSPLGSAERVKETLEVPEVKKIAKILGITPAQVYISWHVQRGTVVLPKSVTPSRIEENFRITRLPQPLFDELEKAATSHKPERSVDPSERWGVDIWN
;
A
#
# COMPACT_ATOMS: atom_id res chain seq x y z
N MET A 1 42.97 -24.82 -4.26
CA MET A 1 42.08 -25.67 -3.45
C MET A 1 40.73 -25.69 -4.13
N ALA A 2 40.20 -26.88 -4.40
CA ALA A 2 39.03 -27.12 -5.22
C ALA A 2 37.71 -26.88 -4.46
N PHE A 3 36.71 -26.33 -5.14
CA PHE A 3 35.33 -26.20 -4.67
C PHE A 3 34.55 -27.51 -4.95
N PRO A 4 33.66 -27.97 -4.04
CA PRO A 4 32.72 -29.03 -4.35
C PRO A 4 31.38 -28.50 -4.87
N SER A 5 30.81 -29.34 -5.74
CA SER A 5 29.69 -29.16 -6.67
C SER A 5 28.29 -29.03 -6.04
N SER A 6 27.45 -28.29 -6.75
CA SER A 6 25.99 -28.21 -6.65
C SER A 6 25.29 -29.56 -6.87
N LYS A 7 24.28 -29.88 -6.06
CA LYS A 7 23.33 -30.99 -6.29
C LYS A 7 22.11 -30.50 -7.07
N HIS A 8 21.76 -31.27 -8.09
CA HIS A 8 20.61 -31.14 -8.98
C HIS A 8 19.27 -31.47 -8.28
N TYR A 9 18.20 -30.76 -8.66
CA TYR A 9 16.81 -31.19 -8.44
C TYR A 9 16.12 -31.38 -9.80
N ASN A 10 15.50 -32.56 -9.95
CA ASN A 10 14.80 -33.03 -11.15
C ASN A 10 13.41 -32.38 -11.30
N TYR A 11 13.09 -31.99 -12.52
CA TYR A 11 11.75 -31.60 -12.96
C TYR A 11 10.93 -32.84 -13.35
N LEU A 12 9.65 -32.89 -12.98
CA LEU A 12 8.64 -33.80 -13.53
C LEU A 12 7.79 -33.05 -14.57
N PRO A 13 7.45 -33.68 -15.73
CA PRO A 13 6.74 -33.00 -16.81
C PRO A 13 5.21 -33.01 -16.64
N VAL A 14 4.60 -31.92 -17.12
CA VAL A 14 3.16 -31.69 -17.26
C VAL A 14 2.66 -32.37 -18.53
N SER A 15 1.61 -33.20 -18.41
CA SER A 15 0.95 -33.83 -19.54
C SER A 15 -0.15 -32.93 -20.14
N VAL A 16 -0.06 -32.82 -21.45
CA VAL A 16 -0.90 -32.17 -22.45
C VAL A 16 -2.35 -32.65 -22.41
N LEU A 17 -3.31 -31.73 -22.58
CA LEU A 17 -4.67 -32.04 -23.06
C LEU A 17 -4.87 -31.34 -24.41
N GLU A 18 -5.13 -32.16 -25.43
CA GLU A 18 -5.36 -31.79 -26.82
C GLU A 18 -6.74 -31.15 -27.03
N GLU A 19 -6.75 -30.12 -27.90
CA GLU A 19 -7.92 -29.62 -28.61
C GLU A 19 -8.31 -30.59 -29.73
N THR A 20 -9.61 -30.81 -29.96
CA THR A 20 -10.12 -31.23 -31.28
C THR A 20 -11.49 -30.57 -31.58
N GLU A 21 -11.67 -30.29 -32.87
CA GLU A 21 -12.65 -29.40 -33.49
C GLU A 21 -14.03 -30.04 -33.81
N SER A 22 -15.04 -29.15 -33.86
CA SER A 22 -16.13 -29.00 -34.84
C SER A 22 -17.06 -30.15 -35.34
N SER A 23 -18.38 -29.94 -35.08
CA SER A 23 -19.55 -30.01 -36.02
C SER A 23 -20.07 -31.37 -36.56
N PRO A 24 -21.35 -31.53 -37.04
CA PRO A 24 -22.62 -30.77 -36.90
C PRO A 24 -23.84 -31.63 -36.40
N ARG A 25 -24.98 -30.96 -36.18
CA ARG A 25 -26.31 -31.53 -35.82
C ARG A 25 -27.01 -32.30 -36.96
N PRO A 26 -28.08 -33.05 -36.63
CA PRO A 26 -29.37 -32.88 -37.31
C PRO A 26 -30.57 -32.66 -36.37
N ARG A 27 -31.62 -32.06 -36.95
CA ARG A 27 -32.97 -31.81 -36.39
C ARG A 27 -33.88 -33.02 -36.60
N SER A 28 -34.82 -33.15 -35.66
CA SER A 28 -36.26 -33.53 -35.75
C SER A 28 -36.54 -34.49 -34.59
N ASP A 29 -37.55 -34.31 -33.74
CA ASP A 29 -38.96 -34.43 -34.06
C ASP A 29 -39.84 -33.65 -33.06
N LEU A 30 -40.89 -33.02 -33.60
CA LEU A 30 -41.99 -32.39 -32.87
C LEU A 30 -43.01 -33.48 -32.53
N GLU A 31 -43.19 -33.79 -31.25
CA GLU A 31 -44.36 -34.55 -30.78
C GLU A 31 -45.50 -33.61 -30.37
N ALA A 32 -46.66 -33.87 -30.95
CA ALA A 32 -47.91 -33.13 -30.76
C ALA A 32 -48.58 -33.49 -29.41
N PRO A 33 -49.34 -32.57 -28.79
CA PRO A 33 -50.08 -32.85 -27.55
C PRO A 33 -51.31 -33.75 -27.81
N PRO A 34 -51.71 -34.59 -26.83
CA PRO A 34 -52.82 -35.52 -27.01
C PRO A 34 -54.19 -34.82 -27.00
N LYS A 35 -55.11 -35.43 -27.75
CA LYS A 35 -56.50 -35.00 -27.98
C LYS A 35 -57.34 -35.08 -26.70
N TYR A 36 -58.16 -34.06 -26.48
CA TYR A 36 -59.26 -34.06 -25.51
C TYR A 36 -60.44 -34.87 -26.05
N SER A 37 -60.97 -35.79 -25.25
CA SER A 37 -62.25 -36.46 -25.48
C SER A 37 -63.30 -35.91 -24.51
N HIS A 38 -64.49 -35.69 -25.05
CA HIS A 38 -65.67 -35.09 -24.43
C HIS A 38 -66.13 -35.79 -23.15
N VAL A 39 -66.61 -34.97 -22.20
CA VAL A 39 -67.35 -35.38 -21.00
C VAL A 39 -68.84 -35.34 -21.35
N GLU A 40 -69.52 -36.48 -21.21
CA GLU A 40 -70.98 -36.55 -21.16
C GLU A 40 -71.46 -36.34 -19.71
N GLU A 41 -72.53 -35.55 -19.58
CA GLU A 41 -73.27 -35.28 -18.36
C GLU A 41 -73.91 -36.57 -17.81
N VAL A 42 -73.84 -36.76 -16.48
CA VAL A 42 -74.73 -37.67 -15.76
C VAL A 42 -75.21 -36.97 -14.50
N ASP A 43 -76.53 -36.94 -14.37
CA ASP A 43 -77.35 -36.26 -13.35
C ASP A 43 -77.19 -36.80 -11.91
N GLU A 44 -77.62 -35.92 -11.01
CA GLU A 44 -77.69 -36.00 -9.55
C GLU A 44 -78.26 -37.32 -8.97
N LEU A 45 -77.57 -37.86 -7.95
CA LEU A 45 -78.22 -38.61 -6.87
C LEU A 45 -77.59 -38.28 -5.49
N ASP A 46 -78.52 -37.98 -4.61
CA ASP A 46 -78.51 -37.49 -3.22
C ASP A 46 -77.64 -38.30 -2.23
N TYR A 47 -76.88 -37.62 -1.36
CA TYR A 47 -76.45 -38.18 -0.06
C TYR A 47 -76.24 -37.09 0.99
N ALA A 48 -77.01 -37.20 2.07
CA ALA A 48 -77.07 -36.27 3.17
C ALA A 48 -75.81 -36.23 4.07
N ALA A 49 -75.54 -35.01 4.56
CA ALA A 49 -74.95 -34.65 5.86
C ALA A 49 -73.53 -35.12 6.24
N THR A 50 -72.55 -34.22 6.13
CA THR A 50 -71.49 -34.05 7.15
C THR A 50 -71.10 -32.56 7.31
N ARG A 51 -71.06 -32.07 8.56
CA ARG A 51 -70.56 -30.72 8.91
C ARG A 51 -69.08 -30.59 8.57
N PRO A 52 -68.58 -29.50 7.95
CA PRO A 52 -67.15 -29.34 7.77
C PRO A 52 -66.49 -28.97 9.11
N ALA A 53 -65.51 -29.78 9.51
CA ALA A 53 -64.63 -29.50 10.64
C ALA A 53 -63.90 -28.14 10.46
N LYS A 54 -63.67 -27.43 11.57
CA LYS A 54 -62.88 -26.19 11.61
C LYS A 54 -61.54 -26.41 10.89
N ARG A 55 -61.25 -25.59 9.86
CA ARG A 55 -59.93 -25.55 9.20
C ARG A 55 -58.85 -25.27 10.25
N PRO A 56 -57.72 -26.02 10.27
CA PRO A 56 -56.66 -25.78 11.25
C PRO A 56 -56.04 -24.40 11.05
N GLU A 57 -55.80 -23.67 12.15
CA GLU A 57 -55.16 -22.34 12.18
C GLU A 57 -53.71 -22.31 11.64
N SER A 58 -53.16 -23.47 11.24
CA SER A 58 -51.79 -23.63 10.75
C SER A 58 -51.49 -22.79 9.51
N TRP A 59 -52.46 -22.61 8.60
CA TRP A 59 -52.26 -21.81 7.38
C TRP A 59 -52.10 -20.32 7.69
N LYS A 60 -52.77 -19.80 8.73
CA LYS A 60 -52.64 -18.40 9.17
C LYS A 60 -51.25 -18.14 9.77
N LYS A 61 -50.72 -19.10 10.52
CA LYS A 61 -49.35 -19.04 11.06
C LYS A 61 -48.29 -19.12 9.96
N ALA A 62 -48.48 -19.98 8.96
CA ALA A 62 -47.59 -20.06 7.80
C ALA A 62 -47.61 -18.78 6.95
N ALA A 63 -48.79 -18.21 6.70
CA ALA A 63 -48.94 -16.94 5.98
C ALA A 63 -48.29 -15.76 6.74
N ALA A 64 -48.47 -15.71 8.07
CA ALA A 64 -47.81 -14.70 8.90
C ALA A 64 -46.28 -14.83 8.87
N LEU A 65 -45.75 -16.05 8.90
CA LEU A 65 -44.30 -16.28 8.83
C LEU A 65 -43.72 -15.86 7.47
N ILE A 66 -44.41 -16.14 6.37
CA ILE A 66 -44.00 -15.71 5.01
C ILE A 66 -43.99 -14.18 4.90
N LEU A 67 -45.00 -13.50 5.47
CA LEU A 67 -45.05 -12.03 5.49
C LEU A 67 -43.93 -11.42 6.33
N ILE A 68 -43.60 -12.03 7.48
CA ILE A 68 -42.48 -11.57 8.33
C ILE A 68 -41.14 -11.76 7.61
N VAL A 69 -40.91 -12.93 7.02
CA VAL A 69 -39.67 -13.20 6.26
C VAL A 69 -39.57 -12.25 5.07
N GLY A 70 -40.66 -12.03 4.33
CA GLY A 70 -40.73 -11.07 3.23
C GLY A 70 -40.45 -9.63 3.68
N ALA A 71 -40.98 -9.21 4.85
CA ALA A 71 -40.72 -7.89 5.41
C ALA A 71 -39.27 -7.72 5.87
N VAL A 72 -38.67 -8.74 6.48
CA VAL A 72 -37.25 -8.72 6.89
C VAL A 72 -36.33 -8.68 5.66
N LEU A 73 -36.62 -9.48 4.63
CA LEU A 73 -35.89 -9.42 3.36
C LEU A 73 -36.06 -8.06 2.67
N TYR A 74 -37.27 -7.51 2.65
CA TYR A 74 -37.52 -6.19 2.09
C TYR A 74 -36.78 -5.09 2.85
N LEU A 75 -36.75 -5.12 4.19
CA LEU A 75 -35.99 -4.18 5.02
C LEU A 75 -34.48 -4.33 4.83
N ALA A 76 -33.97 -5.56 4.68
CA ALA A 76 -32.55 -5.81 4.39
C ALA A 76 -32.17 -5.30 3.00
N VAL A 77 -32.98 -5.59 1.98
CA VAL A 77 -32.75 -5.14 0.59
C VAL A 77 -32.93 -3.63 0.46
N SER A 78 -33.94 -3.03 1.09
CA SER A 78 -34.17 -1.58 1.09
C SER A 78 -33.12 -0.83 1.92
N GLY A 79 -32.64 -1.40 3.02
CA GLY A 79 -31.48 -0.90 3.77
C GLY A 79 -30.21 -0.90 2.91
N PHE A 80 -29.96 -1.99 2.18
CA PHE A 80 -28.85 -2.06 1.21
C PHE A 80 -29.01 -1.05 0.08
N ARG A 81 -30.22 -0.93 -0.50
CA ARG A 81 -30.51 -0.01 -1.61
C ARG A 81 -30.42 1.45 -1.19
N ASN A 82 -30.94 1.83 -0.02
CA ASN A 82 -30.81 3.19 0.52
C ASN A 82 -29.35 3.53 0.84
N THR A 83 -28.55 2.55 1.30
CA THR A 83 -27.11 2.74 1.49
C THR A 83 -26.41 2.94 0.14
N PHE A 84 -26.77 2.17 -0.88
CA PHE A 84 -26.21 2.27 -2.23
C PHE A 84 -26.63 3.55 -2.96
N GLU A 85 -27.89 3.99 -2.83
CA GLU A 85 -28.39 5.25 -3.39
C GLU A 85 -27.77 6.46 -2.68
N ARG A 86 -27.57 6.37 -1.36
CA ARG A 86 -26.90 7.42 -0.58
C ARG A 86 -25.40 7.51 -0.90
N ILE A 87 -24.75 6.39 -1.25
CA ILE A 87 -23.38 6.36 -1.77
C ILE A 87 -23.33 6.83 -3.24
N GLY A 88 -24.26 6.40 -4.09
CA GLY A 88 -24.36 6.82 -5.49
C GLY A 88 -24.72 8.30 -5.66
N SER A 89 -25.41 8.88 -4.67
CA SER A 89 -25.71 10.31 -4.55
C SER A 89 -24.56 11.12 -3.93
N MET A 90 -23.53 10.49 -3.36
CA MET A 90 -22.30 11.20 -2.99
C MET A 90 -21.54 11.51 -4.27
N ARG A 91 -21.96 12.58 -4.94
CA ARG A 91 -21.17 13.25 -5.98
C ARG A 91 -19.74 13.36 -5.45
N CYS A 92 -18.79 12.75 -6.17
CA CYS A 92 -17.36 13.00 -6.06
C CYS A 92 -17.12 14.50 -6.34
N SER A 93 -17.41 15.35 -5.37
CA SER A 93 -17.13 16.79 -5.44
C SER A 93 -15.69 17.12 -5.02
N GLY A 94 -14.86 16.10 -4.78
CA GLY A 94 -13.49 16.26 -4.35
C GLY A 94 -12.51 16.23 -5.52
N HIS A 95 -11.68 17.27 -5.63
CA HIS A 95 -10.47 17.31 -6.45
C HIS A 95 -9.76 15.95 -6.55
N LYS A 96 -9.26 15.59 -7.73
CA LYS A 96 -8.41 14.41 -7.95
C LYS A 96 -7.27 14.38 -6.92
N LEU A 97 -6.90 13.19 -6.43
CA LEU A 97 -5.72 13.05 -5.57
C LEU A 97 -4.47 13.60 -6.29
N PRO A 98 -3.54 14.24 -5.57
CA PRO A 98 -2.32 14.76 -6.19
C PRO A 98 -1.48 13.60 -6.72
N ASN A 99 -0.91 13.77 -7.91
CA ASN A 99 0.11 12.85 -8.44
C ASN A 99 1.52 13.17 -7.90
N SER A 100 1.70 14.35 -7.28
CA SER A 100 2.95 14.76 -6.63
C SER A 100 2.69 15.85 -5.59
N PHE A 101 3.63 15.98 -4.65
CA PHE A 101 3.70 17.02 -3.64
C PHE A 101 4.85 17.97 -3.94
N THR A 102 4.73 19.23 -3.53
CA THR A 102 5.78 20.24 -3.71
C THR A 102 6.61 20.33 -2.44
N LEU A 103 7.92 20.17 -2.56
CA LEU A 103 8.88 20.29 -1.47
C LEU A 103 9.24 21.77 -1.21
N PRO A 104 9.84 22.11 -0.06
CA PRO A 104 10.25 23.49 0.25
C PRO A 104 11.20 24.11 -0.79
N SER A 105 11.98 23.29 -1.51
CA SER A 105 12.86 23.69 -2.61
C SER A 105 12.10 24.11 -3.89
N GLY A 106 10.82 23.76 -4.00
CA GLY A 106 10.03 23.88 -5.23
C GLY A 106 10.01 22.60 -6.08
N ASP A 107 10.86 21.61 -5.77
CA ASP A 107 10.87 20.32 -6.45
C ASP A 107 9.55 19.56 -6.22
N ARG A 108 9.20 18.68 -7.16
CA ARG A 108 7.98 17.87 -7.10
C ARG A 108 8.32 16.41 -6.82
N ILE A 109 7.99 15.94 -5.62
CA ILE A 109 8.10 14.53 -5.26
C ILE A 109 6.81 13.79 -5.64
N PRO A 110 6.88 12.59 -6.24
CA PRO A 110 5.70 11.79 -6.59
C PRO A 110 4.85 11.43 -5.39
N SER A 111 3.53 11.30 -5.55
CA SER A 111 2.65 10.91 -4.43
C SER A 111 2.66 9.41 -4.16
N VAL A 112 2.95 8.60 -5.17
CA VAL A 112 3.16 7.15 -5.06
C VAL A 112 4.46 6.82 -5.75
N ALA A 113 5.29 6.02 -5.10
CA ALA A 113 6.64 5.78 -5.58
C ALA A 113 7.09 4.36 -5.21
N LEU A 114 7.90 3.72 -6.05
CA LEU A 114 8.20 2.29 -5.91
C LEU A 114 9.29 1.99 -4.86
N GLY A 115 8.93 1.51 -3.66
CA GLY A 115 9.91 1.02 -2.70
C GLY A 115 10.66 -0.24 -3.19
N VAL A 116 12.00 -0.23 -3.13
CA VAL A 116 12.87 -1.33 -3.63
C VAL A 116 13.58 -2.14 -2.53
N TRP A 117 13.18 -1.99 -1.27
CA TRP A 117 13.74 -2.75 -0.15
C TRP A 117 13.54 -4.27 -0.33
N LEU A 118 14.61 -5.05 -0.13
CA LEU A 118 14.65 -6.53 -0.24
C LEU A 118 14.16 -7.06 -1.59
N ALA A 119 14.26 -6.28 -2.66
CA ALA A 119 14.05 -6.81 -4.00
C ALA A 119 15.22 -7.75 -4.37
N GLU A 120 14.90 -8.93 -4.88
CA GLU A 120 15.89 -9.89 -5.34
C GLU A 120 16.70 -9.32 -6.51
N LYS A 121 17.97 -9.74 -6.57
CA LYS A 121 18.89 -9.40 -7.67
C LYS A 121 18.25 -9.68 -9.04
N GLY A 122 18.25 -8.69 -9.92
CA GLY A 122 17.70 -8.79 -11.28
C GLY A 122 16.19 -8.57 -11.40
N LYS A 123 15.46 -8.33 -10.30
CA LYS A 123 14.04 -7.93 -10.32
C LYS A 123 13.83 -6.43 -10.19
N VAL A 124 14.82 -5.72 -9.63
CA VAL A 124 14.78 -4.27 -9.41
C VAL A 124 14.67 -3.51 -10.73
N GLY A 125 15.45 -3.90 -11.74
CA GLY A 125 15.52 -3.12 -12.96
C GLY A 125 14.26 -3.13 -13.81
N GLU A 126 13.58 -4.27 -13.88
CA GLU A 126 12.28 -4.37 -14.54
C GLU A 126 11.21 -3.56 -13.78
N ALA A 127 11.23 -3.62 -12.45
CA ALA A 127 10.29 -2.87 -11.62
C ALA A 127 10.47 -1.35 -11.76
N VAL A 128 11.71 -0.86 -11.80
CA VAL A 128 12.05 0.55 -12.08
C VAL A 128 11.56 0.97 -13.46
N LYS A 129 11.82 0.18 -14.51
CA LYS A 129 11.33 0.46 -15.88
C LYS A 129 9.79 0.54 -15.95
N LEU A 130 9.09 -0.36 -15.26
CA LEU A 130 7.63 -0.44 -15.27
C LEU A 130 6.94 0.62 -14.41
N SER A 131 7.62 1.15 -13.40
CA SER A 131 7.09 2.23 -12.56
C SER A 131 6.84 3.55 -13.31
N LYS A 132 7.19 3.61 -14.60
CA LYS A 132 7.10 4.80 -15.45
C LYS A 132 7.64 6.05 -14.73
N MET A 133 8.79 5.86 -14.08
CA MET A 133 9.73 6.92 -13.68
C MET A 133 9.41 7.71 -12.41
N ASP A 134 8.58 7.18 -11.52
CA ASP A 134 8.51 7.66 -10.13
C ASP A 134 8.95 6.53 -9.19
N THR A 135 10.25 6.34 -9.14
CA THR A 135 10.87 5.44 -8.16
C THR A 135 11.23 6.30 -6.96
N ASP A 136 10.52 6.17 -5.85
CA ASP A 136 11.22 6.39 -4.60
C ASP A 136 12.11 5.18 -4.55
N THR A 137 13.34 5.34 -4.99
CA THR A 137 14.36 4.42 -4.55
C THR A 137 14.40 4.61 -3.04
N SER A 138 13.52 3.93 -2.30
CA SER A 138 13.83 3.55 -0.96
C SER A 138 14.99 2.58 -1.11
N THR A 139 16.18 3.17 -1.26
CA THR A 139 17.36 2.85 -0.50
C THR A 139 16.90 2.38 0.86
N ALA A 140 16.60 1.11 0.91
CA ALA A 140 17.13 0.35 2.00
C ALA A 140 18.63 0.28 1.79
N LEU A 141 19.31 1.31 2.30
CA LEU A 141 20.68 1.11 2.71
C LEU A 141 20.77 1.50 4.16
N GLY A 142 20.43 0.48 4.94
CA GLY A 142 20.87 0.35 6.30
C GLY A 142 21.79 -0.84 6.55
N HIS A 143 22.32 -1.45 5.50
CA HIS A 143 23.46 -2.34 5.56
C HIS A 143 23.80 -2.67 4.12
N THR A 144 24.91 -2.10 3.63
CA THR A 144 25.70 -2.53 2.46
C THR A 144 25.01 -2.56 1.08
N GLY A 145 25.62 -1.84 0.14
CA GLY A 145 25.18 -1.65 -1.26
C GLY A 145 24.91 -2.93 -2.05
N HIS A 146 23.75 -3.56 -1.86
CA HIS A 146 23.38 -4.76 -2.60
C HIS A 146 22.66 -4.48 -3.92
N ASN A 147 22.01 -3.31 -4.09
CA ASN A 147 21.22 -3.04 -5.29
C ASN A 147 21.37 -1.65 -5.94
N GLU A 148 22.11 -0.68 -5.37
CA GLU A 148 22.31 0.63 -6.03
C GLU A 148 22.93 0.49 -7.42
N ALA A 149 23.88 -0.45 -7.58
CA ALA A 149 24.47 -0.76 -8.87
C ALA A 149 23.43 -1.33 -9.86
N GLU A 150 22.47 -2.12 -9.37
CA GLU A 150 21.38 -2.67 -10.19
C GLU A 150 20.34 -1.60 -10.56
N VAL A 151 20.02 -0.69 -9.65
CA VAL A 151 19.19 0.48 -9.92
C VAL A 151 19.88 1.36 -10.96
N GLY A 152 21.16 1.67 -10.77
CA GLY A 152 21.95 2.45 -11.72
C GLY A 152 21.98 1.82 -13.10
N GLU A 153 22.16 0.50 -13.18
CA GLU A 153 22.10 -0.23 -14.46
C GLU A 153 20.71 -0.14 -15.09
N ALA A 154 19.66 -0.38 -14.31
CA ALA A 154 18.28 -0.28 -14.80
C ALA A 154 17.93 1.10 -15.34
N LEU A 155 18.42 2.16 -14.67
CA LEU A 155 18.26 3.54 -15.11
C LEU A 155 18.98 3.78 -16.44
N ARG A 156 20.23 3.32 -16.58
CA ARG A 156 20.97 3.41 -17.85
C ARG A 156 20.26 2.66 -18.98
N GLU A 157 19.86 1.41 -18.73
CA GLU A 157 19.16 0.59 -19.72
C GLU A 157 17.77 1.12 -20.08
N SER A 158 17.12 1.88 -19.19
CA SER A 158 15.81 2.47 -19.47
C SER A 158 15.86 3.53 -20.57
N GLY A 159 17.02 4.17 -20.77
CA GLY A 159 17.20 5.27 -21.72
C GLY A 159 16.47 6.56 -21.34
N ILE A 160 15.84 6.62 -20.15
CA ILE A 160 15.07 7.80 -19.74
C ILE A 160 16.01 8.86 -19.15
N PRO A 161 15.84 10.16 -19.49
CA PRO A 161 16.71 11.20 -18.97
C PRO A 161 16.72 11.22 -17.44
N ARG A 162 17.91 11.28 -16.83
CA ARG A 162 18.11 11.29 -15.37
C ARG A 162 17.22 12.31 -14.63
N LYS A 163 16.96 13.47 -15.24
CA LYS A 163 16.12 14.55 -14.69
C LYS A 163 14.61 14.21 -14.62
N GLU A 164 14.17 13.14 -15.28
CA GLU A 164 12.79 12.65 -15.27
C GLU A 164 12.60 11.52 -14.25
N VAL A 165 13.66 11.12 -13.54
CA VAL A 165 13.65 10.10 -12.50
C VAL A 165 13.82 10.78 -11.14
N TRP A 166 12.97 10.44 -10.18
CA TRP A 166 13.25 10.72 -8.78
C TRP A 166 14.17 9.63 -8.19
N ILE A 167 15.21 10.00 -7.44
CA ILE A 167 16.07 9.06 -6.69
C ILE A 167 16.22 9.54 -5.25
N THR A 168 15.77 8.72 -4.31
CA THR A 168 16.05 8.87 -2.88
C THR A 168 17.24 7.98 -2.48
N SER A 169 18.19 8.50 -1.68
CA SER A 169 19.20 7.71 -0.98
C SER A 169 19.12 7.94 0.54
N LYS A 170 19.77 7.10 1.36
CA LYS A 170 19.74 7.26 2.83
C LYS A 170 21.14 7.09 3.44
N LEU A 171 21.46 7.95 4.40
CA LEU A 171 22.65 7.89 5.23
C LEU A 171 22.47 6.84 6.32
N TRP A 172 23.29 5.79 6.31
CA TRP A 172 23.25 4.77 7.35
C TRP A 172 23.90 5.23 8.65
N ASN A 173 23.41 4.66 9.76
CA ASN A 173 23.77 4.97 11.14
C ASN A 173 25.28 5.04 11.39
N ALA A 174 26.08 4.18 10.75
CA ALA A 174 27.55 4.13 10.93
C ALA A 174 28.32 5.31 10.31
N PHE A 175 27.65 6.19 9.55
CA PHE A 175 28.28 7.27 8.78
C PHE A 175 27.74 8.65 9.16
N HIS A 176 27.22 8.82 10.38
CA HIS A 176 26.68 10.10 10.84
C HIS A 176 27.77 11.16 11.11
N ALA A 177 29.04 10.75 11.29
CA ALA A 177 30.14 11.68 11.49
C ALA A 177 30.39 12.51 10.22
N PRO A 178 30.52 13.85 10.30
CA PRO A 178 30.63 14.72 9.11
C PRO A 178 31.72 14.33 8.09
N GLY A 179 32.83 13.76 8.56
CA GLY A 179 33.92 13.30 7.70
C GLY A 179 33.58 12.07 6.85
N ASP A 180 32.58 11.28 7.24
CA ASP A 180 32.21 10.03 6.58
C ASP A 180 31.08 10.19 5.54
N ILE A 181 30.26 11.24 5.68
CA ILE A 181 29.02 11.43 4.89
C ILE A 181 29.30 11.63 3.40
N GLU A 182 30.26 12.49 3.06
CA GLU A 182 30.56 12.78 1.65
C GLU A 182 31.20 11.58 0.92
N PRO A 183 32.20 10.88 1.50
CA PRO A 183 32.73 9.65 0.91
C PRO A 183 31.66 8.57 0.65
N VAL A 184 30.74 8.33 1.59
CA VAL A 184 29.70 7.31 1.41
C VAL A 184 28.66 7.73 0.36
N LEU A 185 28.33 9.03 0.29
CA LEU A 185 27.48 9.54 -0.77
C LEU A 185 28.14 9.39 -2.15
N ASP A 186 29.43 9.68 -2.27
CA ASP A 186 30.17 9.54 -3.53
C ASP A 186 30.19 8.08 -4.01
N GLU A 187 30.29 7.12 -3.10
CA GLU A 187 30.15 5.70 -3.41
C GLU A 187 28.74 5.37 -3.95
N SER A 188 27.68 5.87 -3.29
CA SER A 188 26.29 5.72 -3.74
C SER A 188 26.08 6.32 -5.14
N LEU A 189 26.55 7.55 -5.37
CA LEU A 189 26.45 8.26 -6.65
C LEU A 189 27.16 7.49 -7.77
N SER A 190 28.36 6.96 -7.49
CA SER A 190 29.12 6.12 -8.42
C SER A 190 28.36 4.84 -8.81
N LYS A 191 27.79 4.12 -7.83
CA LYS A 191 26.99 2.91 -8.08
C LYS A 191 25.73 3.21 -8.90
N LEU A 192 25.03 4.29 -8.56
CA LEU A 192 23.85 4.75 -9.28
C LEU A 192 24.19 5.28 -10.69
N GLY A 193 25.44 5.71 -10.92
CA GLY A 193 25.88 6.30 -12.18
C GLY A 193 25.26 7.69 -12.43
N THR A 194 25.17 8.52 -11.40
CA THR A 194 24.61 9.88 -11.45
C THR A 194 25.43 10.82 -10.57
N ASP A 195 25.43 12.11 -10.88
CA ASP A 195 26.15 13.13 -10.11
C ASP A 195 25.36 13.66 -8.90
N TYR A 196 24.06 13.34 -8.83
CA TYR A 196 23.19 13.77 -7.74
C TYR A 196 22.07 12.77 -7.42
N VAL A 197 21.55 12.87 -6.20
CA VAL A 197 20.25 12.29 -5.77
C VAL A 197 19.22 13.39 -5.53
N ASP A 198 17.94 13.07 -5.76
CA ASP A 198 16.83 14.02 -5.60
C ASP A 198 16.48 14.22 -4.12
N LEU A 199 16.62 13.16 -3.31
CA LEU A 199 16.41 13.20 -1.86
C LEU A 199 17.48 12.38 -1.13
N TYR A 200 18.04 12.91 -0.05
CA TYR A 200 18.93 12.15 0.84
C TYR A 200 18.46 12.24 2.29
N LEU A 201 18.25 11.09 2.93
CA LEU A 201 17.64 11.02 4.26
C LEU A 201 18.63 10.55 5.32
N ILE A 202 18.61 11.15 6.51
CA ILE A 202 19.14 10.46 7.70
C ILE A 202 18.26 9.25 7.97
N HIS A 203 18.78 8.02 7.83
CA HIS A 203 17.96 6.80 7.82
C HIS A 203 17.31 6.53 9.19
N TRP A 204 18.08 6.70 10.26
CA TRP A 204 17.58 6.58 11.64
C TRP A 204 18.13 7.73 12.47
N PRO A 205 17.43 8.18 13.51
CA PRO A 205 17.96 9.17 14.45
C PRO A 205 18.95 8.53 15.46
N VAL A 206 19.77 7.59 15.00
CA VAL A 206 20.74 6.84 15.81
C VAL A 206 22.05 6.77 15.04
N ALA A 207 23.10 7.29 15.65
CA ALA A 207 24.45 7.20 15.11
C ALA A 207 25.15 5.99 15.71
N PHE A 208 25.86 5.23 14.88
CA PHE A 208 26.79 4.19 15.32
C PHE A 208 28.21 4.67 15.13
N LYS A 209 29.10 4.23 16.04
CA LYS A 209 30.53 4.34 15.83
C LYS A 209 30.92 3.49 14.63
N LYS A 210 31.68 4.09 13.72
CA LYS A 210 32.20 3.41 12.53
C LYS A 210 33.03 2.18 12.93
N ASP A 211 32.93 1.13 12.11
CA ASP A 211 33.67 -0.13 12.29
C ASP A 211 33.37 -0.88 13.61
N THR A 212 32.15 -0.70 14.14
CA THR A 212 31.63 -1.41 15.33
C THR A 212 30.37 -2.22 15.00
N ASP A 213 30.01 -3.17 15.87
CA ASP A 213 28.75 -3.91 15.77
C ASP A 213 27.59 -3.10 16.38
N ASN A 214 27.21 -2.01 15.70
CA ASN A 214 26.13 -1.11 16.11
C ASN A 214 26.35 -0.42 17.47
N GLU A 215 27.59 -0.15 17.86
CA GLU A 215 27.86 0.61 19.09
C GLU A 215 27.37 2.05 18.91
N VAL A 216 26.51 2.52 19.79
CA VAL A 216 25.87 3.83 19.67
C VAL A 216 26.89 4.95 19.95
N ASP A 217 26.96 5.92 19.04
CA ASP A 217 27.57 7.21 19.30
C ASP A 217 26.51 8.15 19.90
N TRP A 218 26.51 8.28 21.22
CA TRP A 218 25.54 9.11 21.94
C TRP A 218 25.70 10.61 21.64
N ASN A 219 26.91 11.09 21.32
CA ASN A 219 27.10 12.50 21.01
C ASN A 219 26.35 12.87 19.73
N LEU A 220 26.43 12.04 18.69
CA LEU A 220 25.73 12.26 17.42
C LEU A 220 24.27 11.79 17.44
N THR A 221 23.92 10.83 18.30
CA THR A 221 22.53 10.38 18.49
C THR A 221 21.69 11.44 19.21
N ASP A 222 22.24 12.07 20.24
CA ASP A 222 21.57 13.12 21.01
C ASP A 222 21.62 14.47 20.30
N ASN A 223 22.68 14.73 19.52
CA ASN A 223 22.82 15.93 18.71
C ASN A 223 23.05 15.58 17.22
N PRO A 224 21.98 15.48 16.41
CA PRO A 224 22.09 15.20 14.97
C PRO A 224 22.49 16.43 14.14
N TYR A 225 22.67 17.61 14.74
CA TYR A 225 22.91 18.84 14.01
C TYR A 225 24.21 18.83 13.19
N PRO A 226 25.37 18.32 13.68
CA PRO A 226 26.59 18.24 12.86
C PRO A 226 26.41 17.38 11.60
N THR A 227 25.68 16.27 11.72
CA THR A 227 25.30 15.43 10.57
C THR A 227 24.45 16.24 9.59
N TRP A 228 23.45 16.97 10.08
CA TRP A 228 22.59 17.81 9.25
C TRP A 228 23.35 18.92 8.53
N GLN A 229 24.24 19.65 9.22
CA GLN A 229 25.05 20.70 8.62
C GLN A 229 25.87 20.17 7.44
N LYS A 230 26.44 18.97 7.58
CA LYS A 230 27.16 18.34 6.48
C LYS A 230 26.26 18.00 5.30
N LEU A 231 25.02 17.59 5.54
CA LEU A 231 24.03 17.40 4.48
C LEU A 231 23.67 18.71 3.78
N GLU A 232 23.56 19.82 4.51
CA GLU A 232 23.35 21.15 3.94
C GLU A 232 24.51 21.56 3.02
N GLU A 233 25.76 21.31 3.41
CA GLU A 233 26.94 21.54 2.54
C GLU A 233 26.85 20.72 1.24
N LEU A 234 26.35 19.48 1.30
CA LEU A 234 26.23 18.61 0.14
C LEU A 234 25.08 19.03 -0.80
N VAL A 235 24.07 19.73 -0.27
CA VAL A 235 23.08 20.46 -1.08
C VAL A 235 23.73 21.64 -1.79
N GLU A 236 24.51 22.46 -1.08
CA GLU A 236 25.24 23.59 -1.67
C GLU A 236 26.21 23.14 -2.78
N LYS A 237 26.83 21.97 -2.63
CA LYS A 237 27.69 21.33 -3.64
C LYS A 237 26.93 20.71 -4.82
N GLY A 238 25.61 20.63 -4.77
CA GLY A 238 24.77 20.07 -5.84
C GLY A 238 24.76 18.53 -5.92
N LYS A 239 25.36 17.82 -4.96
CA LYS A 239 25.32 16.35 -4.87
C LYS A 239 23.96 15.83 -4.39
N ILE A 240 23.21 16.68 -3.69
CA ILE A 240 21.86 16.40 -3.18
C ILE A 240 20.94 17.54 -3.57
N ARG A 241 19.73 17.26 -4.07
CA ARG A 241 18.71 18.30 -4.33
C ARG A 241 17.91 18.64 -3.07
N ASN A 242 17.44 17.62 -2.36
CA ASN A 242 16.64 17.76 -1.15
C ASN A 242 17.20 16.88 -0.02
N ILE A 243 17.14 17.36 1.21
CA ILE A 243 17.53 16.58 2.39
C ILE A 243 16.33 16.38 3.31
N GLY A 244 16.28 15.24 3.97
CA GLY A 244 15.20 14.88 4.88
C GLY A 244 15.65 13.92 5.96
N ILE A 245 14.68 13.41 6.70
CA ILE A 245 14.89 12.51 7.83
C ILE A 245 14.02 11.26 7.68
N SER A 246 14.35 10.20 8.41
CA SER A 246 13.57 8.97 8.44
C SER A 246 13.54 8.42 9.85
N ASN A 247 12.39 7.92 10.28
CA ASN A 247 12.17 7.37 11.62
C ASN A 247 12.27 8.38 12.77
N PHE A 248 12.09 9.67 12.51
CA PHE A 248 12.08 10.68 13.57
C PHE A 248 10.68 10.82 14.15
N ASN A 249 10.56 10.69 15.47
CA ASN A 249 9.36 11.10 16.22
C ASN A 249 9.36 12.62 16.45
N ILE A 250 8.24 13.18 16.91
CA ILE A 250 8.06 14.64 17.10
C ILE A 250 9.20 15.24 17.94
N ARG A 251 9.58 14.60 19.06
CA ARG A 251 10.67 15.07 19.93
C ARG A 251 11.99 15.18 19.18
N ARG A 252 12.36 14.17 18.40
CA ARG A 252 13.62 14.15 17.64
C ARG A 252 13.59 15.15 16.48
N ILE A 253 12.44 15.36 15.85
CA ILE A 253 12.27 16.42 14.85
C ILE A 253 12.53 17.79 15.50
N GLN A 254 11.89 18.06 16.64
CA GLN A 254 12.05 19.32 17.37
C GLN A 254 13.48 19.53 17.86
N ASN A 255 14.16 18.47 18.32
CA ASN A 255 15.57 18.53 18.69
C ASN A 255 16.42 19.04 17.51
N LEU A 256 16.27 18.42 16.34
CA LEU A 256 16.99 18.85 15.13
C LEU A 256 16.62 20.29 14.73
N THR A 257 15.33 20.60 14.62
CA THR A 257 14.84 21.88 14.08
C THR A 257 14.96 23.06 15.04
N SER A 258 15.31 22.82 16.30
CA SER A 258 15.68 23.88 17.26
C SER A 258 17.02 24.55 16.93
N ASN A 259 17.84 23.92 16.08
CA ASN A 259 19.12 24.46 15.60
C ASN A 259 18.91 25.43 14.42
N PRO A 260 19.88 26.31 14.11
CA PRO A 260 19.80 27.22 12.97
C PRO A 260 20.06 26.47 11.65
N LEU A 261 19.02 25.82 11.14
CA LEU A 261 19.07 25.09 9.86
C LEU A 261 19.06 26.07 8.68
N LYS A 262 19.97 25.90 7.73
CA LYS A 262 19.94 26.59 6.43
C LYS A 262 18.89 25.98 5.50
N VAL A 263 18.75 24.65 5.56
CA VAL A 263 17.78 23.88 4.77
C VAL A 263 16.91 23.08 5.73
N ARG A 264 15.60 23.28 5.68
CA ARG A 264 14.66 22.51 6.51
C ARG A 264 14.50 21.08 5.94
N PRO A 265 14.24 20.07 6.80
CA PRO A 265 13.89 18.74 6.31
C PRO A 265 12.69 18.80 5.38
N ALA A 266 12.87 18.32 4.14
CA ALA A 266 11.81 18.31 3.14
C ALA A 266 10.76 17.22 3.43
N VAL A 267 11.21 16.09 3.95
CA VAL A 267 10.41 14.88 4.21
C VAL A 267 10.83 14.22 5.52
N ASN A 268 9.88 13.60 6.22
CA ASN A 268 10.13 12.55 7.21
C ASN A 268 9.53 11.21 6.75
N GLN A 269 10.39 10.26 6.38
CA GLN A 269 9.99 8.92 5.95
C GLN A 269 9.77 8.01 7.17
N VAL A 270 8.56 7.48 7.37
CA VAL A 270 8.16 6.76 8.58
C VAL A 270 7.24 5.58 8.30
N GLU A 271 7.21 4.60 9.20
CA GLU A 271 6.25 3.48 9.10
C GLU A 271 4.85 4.02 9.28
N LEU A 272 4.05 4.01 8.22
CA LEU A 272 2.64 4.37 8.28
C LEU A 272 1.87 3.27 7.59
N SER A 273 0.96 2.65 8.33
CA SER A 273 0.09 1.59 7.82
C SER A 273 -1.23 1.60 8.57
N TYR A 274 -2.15 0.69 8.23
CA TYR A 274 -3.33 0.42 9.04
C TYR A 274 -2.96 0.10 10.50
N TRP A 275 -1.93 -0.74 10.68
CA TRP A 275 -1.49 -1.22 11.99
C TRP A 275 -0.74 -0.16 12.80
N ASN A 276 -0.08 0.79 12.12
CA ASN A 276 0.62 1.90 12.75
C ASN A 276 0.23 3.24 12.10
N PRO A 277 -0.97 3.79 12.41
CA PRO A 277 -1.50 4.96 11.70
C PRO A 277 -0.84 6.28 12.13
N GLN A 278 -0.26 6.36 13.34
CA GLN A 278 0.41 7.54 13.90
C GLN A 278 -0.36 8.89 13.71
N PRO A 279 -1.63 9.01 14.14
CA PRO A 279 -2.45 10.19 13.87
C PRO A 279 -1.85 11.49 14.43
N GLU A 280 -1.18 11.43 15.58
CA GLU A 280 -0.50 12.58 16.19
C GLU A 280 0.65 13.09 15.31
N LEU A 281 1.51 12.20 14.81
CA LEU A 281 2.60 12.56 13.92
C LEU A 281 2.09 13.13 12.59
N VAL A 282 1.05 12.52 12.01
CA VAL A 282 0.44 13.00 10.76
C VAL A 282 -0.14 14.40 10.92
N LYS A 283 -0.90 14.63 12.00
CA LYS A 283 -1.46 15.95 12.31
C LYS A 283 -0.35 16.98 12.53
N TRP A 284 0.60 16.68 13.40
CA TRP A 284 1.70 17.59 13.73
C TRP A 284 2.53 17.94 12.50
N SER A 285 2.87 16.96 11.66
CA SER A 285 3.69 17.18 10.46
C SER A 285 2.98 18.09 9.46
N LYS A 286 1.67 17.91 9.26
CA LYS A 286 0.85 18.79 8.43
C LYS A 286 0.80 20.22 8.96
N GLU A 287 0.61 20.40 10.26
CA GLU A 287 0.57 21.72 10.91
C GLU A 287 1.93 22.45 10.84
N ASN A 288 3.03 21.70 10.74
CA ASN A 288 4.39 22.25 10.67
C ASN A 288 4.99 22.25 9.26
N GLY A 289 4.20 21.91 8.23
CA GLY A 289 4.65 21.91 6.83
C GLY A 289 5.74 20.88 6.52
N LEU A 290 5.80 19.78 7.27
CA LEU A 290 6.70 18.66 7.02
C LEU A 290 5.94 17.55 6.28
N LEU A 291 6.38 17.22 5.06
CA LEU A 291 5.79 16.14 4.29
C LEU A 291 6.17 14.78 4.90
N LEU A 292 5.21 13.88 5.02
CA LEU A 292 5.48 12.50 5.43
C LEU A 292 5.52 11.57 4.23
N GLU A 293 6.39 10.57 4.33
CA GLU A 293 6.52 9.50 3.35
C GLU A 293 6.32 8.16 4.04
N ALA A 294 5.28 7.44 3.64
CA ALA A 294 4.80 6.21 4.25
C ALA A 294 5.54 5.00 3.68
N TYR A 295 6.49 4.45 4.43
CA TYR A 295 7.02 3.12 4.15
C TYR A 295 6.17 2.03 4.82
N SER A 296 6.26 0.81 4.28
CA SER A 296 5.44 -0.33 4.69
C SER A 296 3.92 -0.05 4.75
N PRO A 297 3.33 0.61 3.72
CA PRO A 297 1.91 1.01 3.75
C PRO A 297 0.92 -0.15 3.89
N LEU A 298 1.36 -1.37 3.58
CA LEU A 298 0.58 -2.61 3.69
C LEU A 298 0.99 -3.49 4.89
N GLY A 299 1.62 -2.93 5.92
CA GLY A 299 1.94 -3.63 7.17
C GLY A 299 3.23 -4.47 7.15
N SER A 300 4.19 -4.11 6.29
CA SER A 300 5.42 -4.90 6.02
C SER A 300 5.14 -6.29 5.42
N ALA A 301 6.18 -6.98 4.95
CA ALA A 301 6.03 -8.23 4.18
C ALA A 301 5.23 -9.32 4.92
N GLU A 302 5.37 -9.38 6.24
CA GLU A 302 4.76 -10.41 7.09
C GLU A 302 3.24 -10.24 7.25
N ARG A 303 2.72 -9.00 7.20
CA ARG A 303 1.29 -8.71 7.44
C ARG A 303 0.52 -8.31 6.21
N VAL A 304 1.12 -8.32 5.02
CA VAL A 304 0.39 -7.95 3.78
C VAL A 304 -0.89 -8.76 3.64
N LYS A 305 -0.84 -10.07 3.87
CA LYS A 305 -2.03 -10.94 3.75
C LYS A 305 -3.15 -10.53 4.71
N GLU A 306 -2.82 -10.30 5.99
CA GLU A 306 -3.79 -9.85 7.00
C GLU A 306 -4.33 -8.46 6.68
N THR A 307 -3.46 -7.54 6.26
CA THR A 307 -3.79 -6.17 5.93
C THR A 307 -4.80 -6.09 4.79
N LEU A 308 -4.62 -6.92 3.75
CA LEU A 308 -5.56 -6.98 2.62
C LEU A 308 -6.91 -7.64 2.98
N GLU A 309 -6.99 -8.34 4.10
CA GLU A 309 -8.20 -9.02 4.56
C GLU A 309 -9.05 -8.22 5.57
N VAL A 310 -8.61 -7.01 5.95
CA VAL A 310 -9.35 -6.12 6.86
C VAL A 310 -10.78 -5.88 6.33
N PRO A 311 -11.84 -6.20 7.09
CA PRO A 311 -13.22 -6.17 6.61
C PRO A 311 -13.67 -4.81 6.04
N GLU A 312 -13.30 -3.73 6.72
CA GLU A 312 -13.58 -2.35 6.32
C GLU A 312 -12.95 -2.05 4.96
N VAL A 313 -11.72 -2.49 4.74
CA VAL A 313 -11.00 -2.28 3.49
C VAL A 313 -11.57 -3.11 2.36
N LYS A 314 -11.92 -4.38 2.60
CA LYS A 314 -12.59 -5.22 1.59
C LYS A 314 -13.95 -4.64 1.20
N LYS A 315 -14.70 -4.10 2.15
CA LYS A 315 -15.97 -3.41 1.92
C LYS A 315 -15.75 -2.18 1.03
N ILE A 316 -14.79 -1.31 1.37
CA ILE A 316 -14.48 -0.10 0.58
C ILE A 316 -14.02 -0.47 -0.83
N ALA A 317 -13.11 -1.44 -0.96
CA ALA A 317 -12.61 -1.98 -2.22
C ALA A 317 -13.77 -2.44 -3.13
N LYS A 318 -14.72 -3.22 -2.57
CA LYS A 318 -15.90 -3.70 -3.30
C LYS A 318 -16.82 -2.55 -3.73
N ILE A 319 -17.06 -1.55 -2.88
CA ILE A 319 -17.91 -0.40 -3.21
C ILE A 319 -17.31 0.41 -4.36
N LEU A 320 -15.99 0.59 -4.37
CA LEU A 320 -15.29 1.44 -5.33
C LEU A 320 -14.79 0.70 -6.57
N GLY A 321 -14.86 -0.63 -6.60
CA GLY A 321 -14.36 -1.44 -7.72
C GLY A 321 -12.83 -1.38 -7.86
N ILE A 322 -12.09 -1.24 -6.75
CA ILE A 322 -10.63 -1.20 -6.70
C ILE A 322 -10.10 -2.31 -5.78
N THR A 323 -8.80 -2.58 -5.79
CA THR A 323 -8.21 -3.59 -4.89
C THR A 323 -8.03 -3.07 -3.46
N PRO A 324 -7.96 -3.95 -2.45
CA PRO A 324 -7.62 -3.56 -1.08
C PRO A 324 -6.29 -2.79 -0.97
N ALA A 325 -5.30 -3.12 -1.80
CA ALA A 325 -4.02 -2.39 -1.84
C ALA A 325 -4.22 -0.95 -2.31
N GLN A 326 -5.01 -0.74 -3.37
CA GLN A 326 -5.34 0.60 -3.86
C GLN A 326 -6.10 1.43 -2.84
N VAL A 327 -6.95 0.82 -1.99
CA VAL A 327 -7.62 1.51 -0.89
C VAL A 327 -6.59 2.10 0.07
N TYR A 328 -5.63 1.31 0.56
CA TYR A 328 -4.58 1.81 1.47
C TYR A 328 -3.69 2.86 0.83
N ILE A 329 -3.25 2.64 -0.41
CA ILE A 329 -2.38 3.59 -1.11
C ILE A 329 -3.11 4.92 -1.29
N SER A 330 -4.37 4.88 -1.74
CA SER A 330 -5.19 6.08 -1.92
C SER A 330 -5.50 6.76 -0.58
N TRP A 331 -5.73 5.99 0.47
CA TRP A 331 -5.94 6.49 1.83
C TRP A 331 -4.73 7.29 2.31
N HIS A 332 -3.51 6.76 2.18
CA HIS A 332 -2.29 7.49 2.54
C HIS A 332 -2.09 8.77 1.70
N VAL A 333 -2.27 8.72 0.38
CA VAL A 333 -2.20 9.93 -0.45
C VAL A 333 -3.25 10.97 -0.02
N GLN A 334 -4.47 10.53 0.31
CA GLN A 334 -5.55 11.40 0.79
C GLN A 334 -5.27 12.00 2.17
N ARG A 335 -4.46 11.34 3.02
CA ARG A 335 -3.92 11.89 4.27
C ARG A 335 -2.83 12.95 4.03
N GLY A 336 -2.37 13.11 2.80
CA GLY A 336 -1.34 14.07 2.42
C GLY A 336 0.07 13.51 2.59
N THR A 337 0.26 12.19 2.45
CA THR A 337 1.58 11.55 2.54
C THR A 337 2.00 10.97 1.20
N VAL A 338 3.30 10.96 0.91
CA VAL A 338 3.89 10.11 -0.14
C VAL A 338 3.76 8.65 0.29
N VAL A 339 3.61 7.72 -0.66
CA VAL A 339 3.36 6.30 -0.35
C VAL A 339 4.32 5.39 -1.10
N LEU A 340 4.90 4.43 -0.38
CA LEU A 340 5.97 3.57 -0.89
C LEU A 340 5.58 2.08 -0.93
N PRO A 341 4.61 1.68 -1.78
CA PRO A 341 4.24 0.29 -1.89
C PRO A 341 5.33 -0.50 -2.62
N LYS A 342 5.92 -1.49 -1.94
CA LYS A 342 6.91 -2.39 -2.55
C LYS A 342 6.24 -3.41 -3.46
N SER A 343 6.75 -3.56 -4.68
CA SER A 343 6.38 -4.65 -5.58
C SER A 343 7.51 -4.97 -6.56
N VAL A 344 7.63 -6.23 -6.95
CA VAL A 344 8.45 -6.66 -8.09
C VAL A 344 7.60 -7.34 -9.17
N THR A 345 6.27 -7.32 -9.00
CA THR A 345 5.31 -7.92 -9.93
C THR A 345 4.74 -6.81 -10.82
N PRO A 346 4.93 -6.87 -12.16
CA PRO A 346 4.51 -5.83 -13.10
C PRO A 346 3.07 -5.34 -12.92
N SER A 347 2.11 -6.27 -12.86
CA SER A 347 0.68 -5.94 -12.71
C SER A 347 0.38 -5.20 -11.41
N ARG A 348 1.05 -5.57 -10.30
CA ARG A 348 0.89 -4.89 -9.00
C ARG A 348 1.53 -3.51 -9.01
N ILE A 349 2.65 -3.32 -9.73
CA ILE A 349 3.27 -2.01 -9.88
C ILE A 349 2.28 -1.07 -10.59
N GLU A 350 1.75 -1.48 -11.75
CA GLU A 350 0.75 -0.69 -12.47
C GLU A 350 -0.53 -0.42 -11.65
N GLU A 351 -0.99 -1.41 -10.87
CA GLU A 351 -2.12 -1.27 -9.96
C GLU A 351 -1.86 -0.23 -8.88
N ASN A 352 -0.67 -0.25 -8.25
CA ASN A 352 -0.31 0.65 -7.15
C ASN A 352 -0.33 2.13 -7.56
N PHE A 353 0.01 2.44 -8.82
CA PHE A 353 -0.02 3.82 -9.35
C PHE A 353 -1.44 4.32 -9.67
N ARG A 354 -2.45 3.44 -9.69
CA ARG A 354 -3.85 3.82 -9.96
C ARG A 354 -4.54 4.19 -8.65
N ILE A 355 -4.37 5.45 -8.23
CA ILE A 355 -4.98 6.00 -7.02
C ILE A 355 -6.39 6.53 -7.25
N THR A 356 -7.27 6.33 -6.26
CA THR A 356 -8.69 6.71 -6.30
C THR A 356 -9.05 7.45 -5.02
N ARG A 357 -9.56 8.68 -5.15
CA ARG A 357 -10.05 9.44 -3.99
C ARG A 357 -11.17 8.66 -3.29
N LEU A 358 -11.00 8.36 -2.02
CA LEU A 358 -12.02 7.72 -1.20
C LEU A 358 -13.10 8.77 -0.86
N PRO A 359 -14.40 8.47 -1.09
CA PRO A 359 -15.49 9.30 -0.58
C PRO A 359 -15.33 9.54 0.91
N GLN A 360 -15.63 10.76 1.37
CA GLN A 360 -15.33 11.18 2.75
C GLN A 360 -15.85 10.19 3.82
N PRO A 361 -17.09 9.65 3.73
CA PRO A 361 -17.56 8.70 4.74
C PRO A 361 -16.79 7.38 4.77
N LEU A 362 -16.28 6.91 3.62
CA LEU A 362 -15.46 5.70 3.53
C LEU A 362 -14.04 5.97 4.03
N PHE A 363 -13.50 7.16 3.75
CA PHE A 363 -12.23 7.62 4.31
C PHE A 363 -12.30 7.69 5.85
N ASP A 364 -13.36 8.31 6.40
CA ASP A 364 -13.57 8.43 7.84
C ASP A 364 -13.79 7.07 8.52
N GLU A 365 -14.48 6.14 7.84
CA GLU A 365 -14.63 4.75 8.30
C GLU A 365 -13.27 4.06 8.45
N LEU A 366 -12.37 4.22 7.46
CA LEU A 366 -11.03 3.64 7.50
C LEU A 366 -10.12 4.32 8.54
N GLU A 367 -10.15 5.64 8.66
CA GLU A 367 -9.42 6.39 9.71
C GLU A 367 -9.83 5.91 11.11
N LYS A 368 -11.14 5.76 11.35
CA LYS A 368 -11.66 5.25 12.62
C LYS A 368 -11.23 3.81 12.87
N ALA A 369 -11.28 2.95 11.85
CA ALA A 369 -10.87 1.55 11.99
C ALA A 369 -9.38 1.44 12.36
N ALA A 370 -8.50 2.13 11.62
CA ALA A 370 -7.05 2.11 11.86
C ALA A 370 -6.66 2.65 13.25
N THR A 371 -7.44 3.59 13.80
CA THR A 371 -7.17 4.18 15.13
C THR A 371 -7.91 3.48 16.28
N SER A 372 -8.67 2.42 15.99
CA SER A 372 -9.47 1.69 16.99
C SER A 372 -8.68 0.61 17.75
N HIS A 373 -7.50 0.26 17.28
CA HIS A 373 -6.60 -0.69 17.92
C HIS A 373 -5.31 -0.02 18.39
N LYS A 374 -4.57 -0.73 19.25
CA LYS A 374 -3.23 -0.27 19.67
C LYS A 374 -2.30 -0.22 18.45
N PRO A 375 -1.45 0.81 18.30
CA PRO A 375 -0.46 0.82 17.24
C PRO A 375 0.50 -0.37 17.35
N GLU A 376 0.71 -1.05 16.23
CA GLU A 376 1.63 -2.18 16.08
C GLU A 376 2.71 -1.80 15.06
N ARG A 377 3.93 -1.60 15.56
CA ARG A 377 5.11 -1.25 14.76
C ARG A 377 5.82 -2.52 14.32
N SER A 378 6.04 -2.67 13.02
CA SER A 378 6.78 -3.80 12.45
C SER A 378 8.28 -3.53 12.35
N VAL A 379 8.68 -2.26 12.24
CA VAL A 379 10.09 -1.86 12.16
C VAL A 379 10.48 -1.15 13.45
N ASP A 380 10.88 -1.94 14.44
CA ASP A 380 11.36 -1.44 15.73
C ASP A 380 12.71 -2.09 16.12
N PRO A 381 13.84 -1.40 15.89
CA PRO A 381 15.15 -1.92 16.27
C PRO A 381 15.57 -1.52 17.69
N SER A 382 14.69 -0.92 18.50
CA SER A 382 15.04 -0.34 19.81
C SER A 382 15.71 -1.35 20.75
N GLU A 383 15.15 -2.55 20.87
CA GLU A 383 15.73 -3.62 21.70
C GLU A 383 17.10 -4.07 21.16
N ARG A 384 17.19 -4.27 19.84
CA ARG A 384 18.43 -4.72 19.18
C ARG A 384 19.57 -3.73 19.34
N TRP A 385 19.27 -2.43 19.30
CA TRP A 385 20.29 -1.37 19.39
C TRP A 385 20.48 -0.84 20.81
N GLY A 386 19.64 -1.24 21.77
CA GLY A 386 19.68 -0.70 23.13
C GLY A 386 19.35 0.79 23.20
N VAL A 387 18.52 1.30 22.28
CA VAL A 387 18.14 2.71 22.19
C VAL A 387 16.63 2.81 22.17
N ASP A 388 16.03 3.63 23.05
CA ASP A 388 14.62 3.98 22.90
C ASP A 388 14.46 5.01 21.77
N ILE A 389 13.99 4.54 20.62
CA ILE A 389 13.81 5.37 19.44
C ILE A 389 12.49 6.13 19.52
N TRP A 390 11.47 5.52 20.13
CA TRP A 390 10.08 5.92 19.96
C TRP A 390 9.51 6.69 21.15
N ASN A 391 9.93 6.37 22.38
CA ASN A 391 9.40 7.01 23.60
C ASN A 391 10.30 8.10 24.15
#